data_AF-A0A1Y1QZI8-F1
#
_entry.id   AF-A0A1Y1QZI8-F1
#
_cell.length_a   1.000
_cell.length_b   1.000
_cell.length_c   1.000
_cell.angle_alpha   90.00
_cell.angle_beta   90.00
_cell.angle_gamma   90.00
#
_symmetry.space_group_name_H-M   'P 1'
#
loop_
_entity.id
_entity.type
_entity.pdbx_description
1 polymer ?
#
loop_
_entity_poly.entity_id
_entity_poly.type
_entity_poly.pdbx_seq_one_letter_code
_entity_poly.pdbx_strand_id
1 'polypeptide(L)'
;MATILLLASLVIAFRSKSVLQWDSSSLLSAVLIFIPFLQFSAGLIFFSGQAWTSTVYLLGLLAAILTGRRWEHSCPEQLANGLLLGIGIASVLSVHLQLQTWLGLIDTGIFDLWTMGLSGGRPYANMGQPNQLATLLLWALLACAWGYSQERIRAAVAGLLASFLLIGIALTQSRTAWLGLIFLVVGAWIWRKLWRSKWVPWFSTGLFIIFWFYPLLLKEINILLLIDTSQSYFREPMQGELRPLAWRIFLNGVHCQPWLGYGLTEVRSVQLDSAVDFPPLFGTFAQSHNLFLDLFLWLGLPLGFFVSGAIIWRFVFFVRGVSNAKDAILVMFLGVVGIHAMLELPLHYAYFLLPTGLIIGVLNHRMGGKPLFTTPRWTLMGFLLLVSALLSIIVVDYFRVEASYQTARFELARIGTLPPGRPPEVVMLNQLREQITFMRYEPKEGMTPQELDWTQKIVSVYPSSGSIYKVAKALALNGQPVQAKLWLKRVCKVSSVEECNVIQRVWKLDSQSNPLIDAVKWPN
;
A
#
# COMPACT_ATOMS: atom_id res chain seq x y z
N MET A 1 -1.66 -7.21 13.49
CA MET A 1 -0.34 -7.62 12.95
C MET A 1 0.82 -6.97 13.72
N ALA A 2 0.92 -5.63 13.78
CA ALA A 2 2.02 -4.95 14.47
C ALA A 2 2.17 -5.38 15.95
N THR A 3 1.07 -5.47 16.69
CA THR A 3 1.03 -5.99 18.08
C THR A 3 1.57 -7.41 18.20
N ILE A 4 1.16 -8.31 17.31
CA ILE A 4 1.66 -9.70 17.26
C ILE A 4 3.15 -9.73 16.98
N LEU A 5 3.63 -8.94 16.01
CA LEU A 5 5.07 -8.82 15.73
C LEU A 5 5.83 -8.30 16.96
N LEU A 6 5.33 -7.26 17.64
CA LEU A 6 5.96 -6.70 18.83
C LEU A 6 6.08 -7.75 19.94
N LEU A 7 4.99 -8.44 20.28
CA LEU A 7 4.97 -9.49 21.28
C LEU A 7 5.96 -10.62 20.94
N ALA A 8 5.93 -11.08 19.69
CA ALA A 8 6.83 -12.14 19.23
C ALA A 8 8.30 -11.68 19.24
N SER A 9 8.56 -10.44 18.84
CA SER A 9 9.90 -9.84 18.87
C SER A 9 10.43 -9.71 20.30
N LEU A 10 9.59 -9.32 21.26
CA LEU A 10 9.94 -9.25 22.68
C LEU A 10 10.31 -10.63 23.22
N VAL A 11 9.49 -11.65 22.96
CA VAL A 11 9.77 -13.04 23.38
C VAL A 11 11.13 -13.50 22.84
N ILE A 12 11.42 -13.25 21.56
CA ILE A 12 12.72 -13.63 20.96
C ILE A 12 13.88 -12.81 21.50
N ALA A 13 13.67 -11.52 21.77
CA ALA A 13 14.68 -10.67 22.38
C ALA A 13 15.08 -11.18 23.77
N PHE A 14 14.13 -11.65 24.58
CA PHE A 14 14.38 -12.24 25.89
C PHE A 14 15.03 -13.63 25.81
N ARG A 15 14.55 -14.51 24.94
CA ARG A 15 15.07 -15.89 24.83
C ARG A 15 16.49 -15.96 24.28
N SER A 16 16.82 -15.06 23.34
CA SER A 16 18.11 -15.07 22.67
C SER A 16 19.17 -14.34 23.50
N LYS A 17 20.24 -15.05 23.87
CA LYS A 17 21.38 -14.47 24.61
C LYS A 17 22.45 -13.84 23.71
N SER A 18 22.33 -13.94 22.39
CA SER A 18 23.34 -13.45 21.46
C SER A 18 23.31 -11.93 21.28
N VAL A 19 24.45 -11.36 20.88
CA VAL A 19 24.56 -9.98 20.42
C VAL A 19 23.65 -9.75 19.20
N LEU A 20 23.12 -8.54 19.08
CA LEU A 20 22.32 -8.17 17.91
C LEU A 20 23.26 -7.92 16.74
N GLN A 21 23.00 -8.58 15.61
CA GLN A 21 23.79 -8.46 14.40
C GLN A 21 23.08 -7.57 13.39
N TRP A 22 23.82 -6.63 12.79
CA TRP A 22 23.31 -5.72 11.77
C TRP A 22 23.84 -6.13 10.40
N ASP A 23 22.95 -6.42 9.47
CA ASP A 23 23.30 -6.69 8.07
C ASP A 23 23.03 -5.48 7.18
N SER A 24 23.42 -5.58 5.91
CA SER A 24 23.25 -4.50 4.93
C SER A 24 21.78 -4.07 4.75
N SER A 25 20.82 -4.99 4.87
CA SER A 25 19.39 -4.65 4.75
C SER A 25 18.91 -3.89 5.99
N SER A 26 19.30 -4.33 7.19
CA SER A 26 19.01 -3.59 8.43
C SER A 26 19.65 -2.20 8.43
N LEU A 27 20.90 -2.08 7.97
CA LEU A 27 21.59 -0.79 7.90
C LEU A 27 20.92 0.15 6.88
N LEU A 28 20.56 -0.36 5.70
CA LEU A 28 19.81 0.43 4.72
C LEU A 28 18.51 0.95 5.33
N SER A 29 17.68 0.08 5.93
CA SER A 29 16.46 0.50 6.61
C SER A 29 16.72 1.51 7.73
N ALA A 30 17.81 1.35 8.49
CA ALA A 30 18.20 2.28 9.55
C ALA A 30 18.54 3.68 9.03
N VAL A 31 19.23 3.77 7.90
CA VAL A 31 19.54 5.06 7.25
C VAL A 31 18.27 5.70 6.66
N LEU A 32 17.40 4.90 6.04
CA LEU A 32 16.18 5.41 5.42
C LEU A 32 15.21 6.03 6.44
N ILE A 33 15.24 5.62 7.71
CA ILE A 33 14.40 6.17 8.79
C ILE A 33 14.58 7.68 8.97
N PHE A 34 15.75 8.23 8.66
CA PHE A 34 16.01 9.66 8.80
C PHE A 34 15.45 10.50 7.65
N ILE A 35 15.20 9.90 6.48
CA ILE A 35 14.79 10.61 5.27
C ILE A 35 13.49 11.40 5.46
N PRO A 36 12.40 10.86 6.05
CA PRO A 36 11.15 11.61 6.17
C PRO A 36 11.32 12.92 6.96
N PHE A 37 12.14 12.92 8.02
CA PHE A 37 12.41 14.14 8.80
C PHE A 37 13.37 15.10 8.11
N LEU A 38 14.34 14.59 7.34
CA LEU A 38 15.18 15.42 6.49
C LEU A 38 14.33 16.13 5.43
N GLN A 39 13.43 15.41 4.77
CA GLN A 39 12.51 15.98 3.77
C GLN A 39 11.52 16.97 4.37
N PHE A 40 11.02 16.71 5.58
CA PHE A 40 10.21 17.67 6.34
C PHE A 40 11.02 18.95 6.65
N SER A 41 12.25 18.82 7.14
CA SER A 41 13.11 19.98 7.43
C SER A 41 13.51 20.77 6.17
N ALA A 42 13.58 20.10 5.01
CA ALA A 42 13.84 20.72 3.71
C ALA A 42 12.59 21.31 3.05
N GLY A 43 11.40 21.17 3.66
CA GLY A 43 10.14 21.70 3.14
C GLY A 43 9.52 20.91 1.98
N LEU A 44 10.03 19.71 1.67
CA LEU A 44 9.45 18.80 0.67
C LEU A 44 8.19 18.12 1.19
N ILE A 45 8.18 17.78 2.48
CA ILE A 45 6.99 17.28 3.18
C ILE A 45 6.45 18.42 4.04
N PHE A 46 5.19 18.79 3.88
CA PHE A 46 4.65 19.99 4.53
C PHE A 46 4.24 19.81 6.00
N PHE A 47 3.92 18.57 6.40
CA PHE A 47 3.37 18.28 7.73
C PHE A 47 4.19 17.20 8.42
N SER A 48 4.56 17.44 9.69
CA SER A 48 5.41 16.50 10.45
C SER A 48 4.78 15.12 10.63
N GLY A 49 3.45 15.01 10.61
CA GLY A 49 2.78 13.73 10.75
C GLY A 49 2.85 12.83 9.52
N GLN A 50 3.08 13.40 8.32
CA GLN A 50 3.49 12.60 7.16
C GLN A 50 4.85 11.96 7.44
N ALA A 51 5.81 12.75 7.93
CA ALA A 51 7.14 12.25 8.31
C ALA A 51 7.07 11.18 9.42
N TRP A 52 6.25 11.37 10.46
CA TRP A 52 6.03 10.38 11.52
C TRP A 52 5.46 9.07 10.98
N THR A 53 4.46 9.15 10.11
CA THR A 53 3.80 7.96 9.55
C THR A 53 4.80 7.14 8.72
N SER A 54 5.52 7.78 7.79
CA SER A 54 6.57 7.11 7.01
C SER A 54 7.67 6.53 7.91
N THR A 55 8.08 7.27 8.93
CA THR A 55 9.10 6.85 9.91
C THR A 55 8.68 5.59 10.66
N VAL A 56 7.44 5.52 11.15
CA VAL A 56 6.94 4.35 11.89
C VAL A 56 6.83 3.10 11.00
N TYR A 57 6.49 3.25 9.71
CA TYR A 57 6.53 2.14 8.76
C TYR A 57 7.97 1.62 8.55
N LEU A 58 8.95 2.51 8.39
CA LEU A 58 10.36 2.15 8.23
C LEU A 58 10.95 1.53 9.52
N LEU A 59 10.56 2.04 10.68
CA LEU A 59 10.88 1.46 11.99
C LEU A 59 10.31 0.05 12.13
N GLY A 60 9.05 -0.15 11.71
CA GLY A 60 8.40 -1.46 11.67
C GLY A 60 9.12 -2.44 10.76
N LEU A 61 9.54 -1.99 9.57
CA LEU A 61 10.35 -2.80 8.65
C LEU A 61 11.70 -3.18 9.28
N LEU A 62 12.42 -2.23 9.89
CA LEU A 62 13.68 -2.50 10.57
C LEU A 62 13.50 -3.49 11.72
N ALA A 63 12.45 -3.31 12.55
CA ALA A 63 12.12 -4.24 13.62
C ALA A 63 11.86 -5.65 13.07
N ALA A 64 11.10 -5.77 11.98
CA ALA A 64 10.84 -7.05 11.33
C ALA A 64 12.11 -7.72 10.82
N ILE A 65 13.03 -6.99 10.17
CA ILE A 65 14.31 -7.56 9.67
C ILE A 65 15.18 -8.05 10.84
N LEU A 66 15.37 -7.22 11.86
CA LEU A 66 16.19 -7.56 13.03
C LEU A 66 15.60 -8.75 13.80
N THR A 67 14.28 -8.76 14.00
CA THR A 67 13.57 -9.88 14.62
C THR A 67 13.68 -11.14 13.79
N GLY A 68 13.44 -11.08 12.48
CA GLY A 68 13.50 -12.24 11.60
C GLY A 68 14.86 -12.93 11.61
N ARG A 69 15.94 -12.12 11.55
CA ARG A 69 17.33 -12.62 11.64
C ARG A 69 17.59 -13.27 13.00
N ARG A 70 17.25 -12.59 14.09
CA ARG A 70 17.50 -13.06 15.46
C ARG A 70 16.69 -14.31 15.78
N TRP A 71 15.46 -14.38 15.29
CA TRP A 71 14.58 -15.54 15.45
C TRP A 71 15.15 -16.75 14.72
N GLU A 72 15.54 -16.59 13.45
CA GLU A 72 16.14 -17.70 12.69
C GLU A 72 17.43 -18.22 13.33
N HIS A 73 18.28 -17.33 13.83
CA HIS A 73 19.50 -17.73 14.54
C HIS A 73 19.19 -18.51 15.83
N SER A 74 18.15 -18.14 16.57
CA SER A 74 17.88 -18.70 17.90
C SER A 74 17.00 -19.96 17.84
N CYS A 75 16.07 -20.00 16.89
CA CYS A 75 15.13 -21.09 16.67
C CYS A 75 14.91 -21.26 15.16
N PRO A 76 15.83 -21.95 14.46
CA PRO A 76 15.77 -22.12 13.01
C PRO A 76 14.41 -22.62 12.53
N GLU A 77 13.94 -22.07 11.42
CA GLU A 77 12.68 -22.37 10.74
C GLU A 77 11.40 -22.08 11.53
N GLN A 78 11.46 -21.82 12.84
CA GLN A 78 10.26 -21.64 13.67
C GLN A 78 9.43 -20.43 13.21
N LEU A 79 10.08 -19.33 12.86
CA LEU A 79 9.41 -18.14 12.32
C LEU A 79 8.69 -18.46 11.02
N ALA A 80 9.40 -19.04 10.04
CA ALA A 80 8.85 -19.37 8.72
C ALA A 80 7.68 -20.37 8.86
N ASN A 81 7.81 -21.35 9.76
CA ASN A 81 6.75 -22.30 10.10
C ASN A 81 5.49 -21.61 10.60
N GLY A 82 5.60 -20.74 11.61
CA GLY A 82 4.45 -20.04 12.17
C GLY A 82 3.81 -19.08 11.17
N LEU A 83 4.63 -18.31 10.45
CA LEU A 83 4.16 -17.33 9.47
C LEU A 83 3.44 -17.98 8.30
N LEU A 84 4.04 -18.99 7.66
CA LEU A 84 3.43 -19.66 6.51
C LEU A 84 2.21 -20.48 6.91
N LEU A 85 2.20 -21.10 8.10
CA LEU A 85 1.01 -21.77 8.63
C LEU A 85 -0.14 -20.77 8.83
N GLY A 86 0.14 -19.62 9.46
CA GLY A 86 -0.85 -18.56 9.67
C GLY A 86 -1.42 -18.03 8.35
N ILE A 87 -0.55 -17.79 7.35
CA ILE A 87 -0.96 -17.37 6.01
C ILE A 87 -1.82 -18.45 5.34
N GLY A 88 -1.44 -19.73 5.44
CA GLY A 88 -2.20 -20.84 4.88
C GLY A 88 -3.61 -20.93 5.46
N ILE A 89 -3.74 -20.88 6.79
CA ILE A 89 -5.05 -20.91 7.48
C ILE A 89 -5.89 -19.68 7.09
N ALA A 90 -5.32 -18.48 7.18
CA ALA A 90 -6.00 -17.24 6.82
C ALA A 90 -6.49 -17.25 5.36
N SER A 91 -5.70 -17.84 4.46
CA SER A 91 -6.06 -17.95 3.04
C SER A 91 -7.19 -18.92 2.79
N VAL A 92 -7.21 -20.09 3.45
CA VAL A 92 -8.33 -21.03 3.34
C VAL A 92 -9.63 -20.38 3.81
N LEU A 93 -9.59 -19.68 4.97
CA LEU A 93 -10.74 -18.91 5.46
C LEU A 93 -11.13 -17.79 4.50
N SER A 94 -10.16 -17.10 3.88
CA SER A 94 -10.43 -16.03 2.92
C SER A 94 -11.04 -16.55 1.62
N VAL A 95 -10.66 -17.72 1.12
CA VAL A 95 -11.32 -18.35 -0.04
C VAL A 95 -12.73 -18.80 0.32
N HIS A 96 -12.94 -19.31 1.54
CA HIS A 96 -14.28 -19.63 2.01
C HIS A 96 -15.19 -18.39 2.05
N LEU A 97 -14.72 -17.28 2.63
CA LEU A 97 -15.45 -16.01 2.62
C LEU A 97 -15.69 -15.51 1.19
N GLN A 98 -14.70 -15.60 0.30
CA GLN A 98 -14.88 -15.23 -1.11
C GLN A 98 -16.00 -16.02 -1.78
N LEU A 99 -16.05 -17.34 -1.57
CA LEU A 99 -17.07 -18.21 -2.15
C LEU A 99 -18.46 -17.88 -1.59
N GLN A 100 -18.56 -17.63 -0.29
CA GLN A 100 -19.82 -17.24 0.33
C GLN A 100 -20.32 -15.89 -0.20
N THR A 101 -19.44 -14.87 -0.32
CA THR A 101 -19.78 -13.57 -0.93
C THR A 101 -20.17 -13.73 -2.41
N TRP A 102 -19.40 -14.51 -3.17
CA TRP A 102 -19.63 -14.73 -4.58
C TRP A 102 -20.97 -15.43 -4.86
N LEU A 103 -21.34 -16.41 -4.05
CA LEU A 103 -22.61 -17.13 -4.15
C LEU A 103 -23.80 -16.37 -3.55
N GLY A 104 -23.58 -15.17 -2.99
CA GLY A 104 -24.64 -14.40 -2.32
C GLY A 104 -25.19 -15.07 -1.06
N LEU A 105 -24.40 -15.93 -0.41
CA LEU A 105 -24.82 -16.70 0.78
C LEU A 105 -24.65 -15.92 2.09
N ILE A 106 -24.00 -14.76 2.04
CA ILE A 106 -23.79 -13.90 3.20
C ILE A 106 -24.91 -12.87 3.23
N ASP A 107 -25.81 -13.03 4.20
CA ASP A 107 -26.76 -12.01 4.59
C ASP A 107 -26.03 -10.91 5.38
N THR A 108 -26.49 -9.65 5.28
CA THR A 108 -25.82 -8.41 5.75
C THR A 108 -25.74 -8.26 7.28
N GLY A 109 -25.59 -9.36 8.02
CA GLY A 109 -25.45 -9.42 9.47
C GLY A 109 -23.99 -9.42 9.94
N ILE A 110 -23.67 -10.26 10.92
CA ILE A 110 -22.34 -10.34 11.58
C ILE A 110 -21.20 -10.60 10.59
N PHE A 111 -21.47 -11.26 9.47
CA PHE A 111 -20.49 -11.58 8.45
C PHE A 111 -20.07 -10.37 7.60
N ASP A 112 -20.83 -9.28 7.61
CA ASP A 112 -20.52 -8.08 6.85
C ASP A 112 -19.24 -7.38 7.34
N LEU A 113 -18.94 -7.50 8.63
CA LEU A 113 -17.67 -7.10 9.25
C LEU A 113 -16.46 -7.80 8.65
N TRP A 114 -16.63 -9.03 8.13
CA TRP A 114 -15.56 -9.86 7.59
C TRP A 114 -15.45 -9.79 6.07
N THR A 115 -16.49 -9.27 5.40
CA THR A 115 -16.55 -9.09 3.94
C THR A 115 -16.51 -7.64 3.50
N MET A 116 -16.49 -6.70 4.44
CA MET A 116 -16.41 -5.25 4.22
C MET A 116 -17.51 -4.71 3.29
N GLY A 117 -18.77 -5.15 3.44
CA GLY A 117 -19.92 -4.45 2.85
C GLY A 117 -20.16 -4.63 1.36
N LEU A 118 -19.41 -5.48 0.65
CA LEU A 118 -19.43 -5.51 -0.83
C LEU A 118 -19.93 -6.83 -1.40
N SER A 119 -21.04 -6.72 -2.14
CA SER A 119 -21.52 -7.66 -3.16
C SER A 119 -21.03 -7.18 -4.54
N GLY A 120 -20.44 -8.07 -5.34
CA GLY A 120 -19.92 -7.75 -6.68
C GLY A 120 -19.02 -8.85 -7.27
N GLY A 121 -18.68 -8.73 -8.56
CA GLY A 121 -18.06 -9.81 -9.35
C GLY A 121 -16.60 -10.18 -9.02
N ARG A 122 -15.94 -9.49 -8.06
CA ARG A 122 -14.55 -9.74 -7.64
C ARG A 122 -14.43 -9.78 -6.12
N PRO A 123 -14.86 -10.89 -5.46
CA PRO A 123 -14.83 -10.99 -4.01
C PRO A 123 -13.40 -10.89 -3.48
N TYR A 124 -13.21 -10.18 -2.37
CA TYR A 124 -11.89 -9.94 -1.79
C TYR A 124 -11.80 -10.25 -0.29
N ALA A 125 -12.83 -10.91 0.28
CA ALA A 125 -12.91 -11.28 1.70
C ALA A 125 -12.52 -10.08 2.62
N ASN A 126 -11.77 -10.33 3.69
CA ASN A 126 -11.33 -9.29 4.62
C ASN A 126 -10.06 -8.54 4.17
N MET A 127 -9.64 -8.67 2.91
CA MET A 127 -8.44 -7.98 2.41
C MET A 127 -8.73 -6.59 1.83
N GLY A 128 -10.01 -6.23 1.65
CA GLY A 128 -10.44 -4.93 1.11
C GLY A 128 -10.12 -4.67 -0.36
N GLN A 129 -9.34 -5.53 -1.02
CA GLN A 129 -8.97 -5.39 -2.43
C GLN A 129 -8.60 -6.76 -3.05
N PRO A 130 -9.12 -7.11 -4.25
CA PRO A 130 -8.85 -8.41 -4.87
C PRO A 130 -7.35 -8.70 -5.12
N ASN A 131 -6.56 -7.67 -5.46
CA ASN A 131 -5.12 -7.81 -5.71
C ASN A 131 -4.33 -8.14 -4.43
N GLN A 132 -4.75 -7.60 -3.28
CA GLN A 132 -4.15 -7.91 -1.98
C GLN A 132 -4.46 -9.36 -1.61
N LEU A 133 -5.71 -9.79 -1.82
CA LEU A 133 -6.08 -11.18 -1.59
C LEU A 133 -5.32 -12.14 -2.49
N ALA A 134 -5.19 -11.84 -3.78
CA ALA A 134 -4.41 -12.66 -4.70
C ALA A 134 -2.98 -12.91 -4.21
N THR A 135 -2.33 -11.88 -3.67
CA THR A 135 -0.96 -11.98 -3.12
C THR A 135 -0.91 -12.85 -1.87
N LEU A 136 -1.90 -12.73 -0.98
CA LEU A 136 -2.03 -13.61 0.18
C LEU A 136 -2.20 -15.07 -0.25
N LEU A 137 -3.03 -15.34 -1.26
CA LEU A 137 -3.27 -16.70 -1.78
C LEU A 137 -2.03 -17.28 -2.48
N LEU A 138 -1.26 -16.47 -3.21
CA LEU A 138 0.04 -16.88 -3.76
C LEU A 138 1.03 -17.26 -2.65
N TRP A 139 1.08 -16.50 -1.56
CA TRP A 139 1.86 -16.88 -0.38
C TRP A 139 1.33 -18.16 0.29
N ALA A 140 0.04 -18.45 0.23
CA ALA A 140 -0.51 -19.72 0.72
C ALA A 140 -0.16 -20.92 -0.17
N LEU A 141 -0.02 -20.75 -1.49
CA LEU A 141 0.56 -21.79 -2.35
C LEU A 141 1.98 -22.12 -1.92
N LEU A 142 2.78 -21.10 -1.59
CA LEU A 142 4.12 -21.26 -1.03
C LEU A 142 4.08 -21.92 0.37
N ALA A 143 3.08 -21.62 1.20
CA ALA A 143 2.87 -22.30 2.47
C ALA A 143 2.55 -23.80 2.30
N CYS A 144 1.77 -24.16 1.26
CA CYS A 144 1.53 -25.56 0.91
C CYS A 144 2.84 -26.25 0.48
N ALA A 145 3.63 -25.61 -0.38
CA ALA A 145 4.94 -26.12 -0.79
C ALA A 145 5.89 -26.28 0.42
N TRP A 146 5.85 -25.34 1.37
CA TRP A 146 6.63 -25.37 2.61
C TRP A 146 6.25 -26.55 3.51
N GLY A 147 4.96 -26.75 3.75
CA GLY A 147 4.45 -27.90 4.50
C GLY A 147 4.84 -29.24 3.87
N TYR A 148 4.78 -29.33 2.54
CA TYR A 148 5.22 -30.51 1.79
C TYR A 148 6.74 -30.74 1.91
N SER A 149 7.54 -29.68 1.82
CA SER A 149 9.01 -29.74 1.94
C SER A 149 9.48 -30.20 3.32
N GLN A 150 8.67 -29.98 4.37
CA GLN A 150 8.90 -30.46 5.73
C GLN A 150 8.22 -31.79 6.06
N GLU A 151 7.58 -32.43 5.08
CA GLU A 151 6.84 -33.69 5.27
C GLU A 151 5.66 -33.62 6.24
N ARG A 152 5.19 -32.41 6.58
CA ARG A 152 4.03 -32.22 7.47
C ARG A 152 2.70 -32.47 6.77
N ILE A 153 2.66 -32.29 5.45
CA ILE A 153 1.50 -32.62 4.61
C ILE A 153 1.92 -33.52 3.45
N ARG A 154 1.06 -34.48 3.11
CA ARG A 154 1.26 -35.39 1.97
C ARG A 154 0.98 -34.67 0.65
N ALA A 155 1.52 -35.19 -0.45
CA ALA A 155 1.36 -34.62 -1.79
C ALA A 155 -0.11 -34.44 -2.20
N ALA A 156 -0.99 -35.39 -1.87
CA ALA A 156 -2.42 -35.32 -2.18
C ALA A 156 -3.10 -34.13 -1.46
N VAL A 157 -2.80 -33.93 -0.17
CA VAL A 157 -3.34 -32.83 0.63
C VAL A 157 -2.82 -31.49 0.10
N ALA A 158 -1.52 -31.41 -0.20
CA ALA A 158 -0.91 -30.21 -0.80
C ALA A 158 -1.55 -29.87 -2.15
N GLY A 159 -1.84 -30.89 -2.97
CA GLY A 159 -2.51 -30.74 -4.27
C GLY A 159 -3.94 -30.23 -4.14
N LEU A 160 -4.75 -30.84 -3.26
CA LEU A 160 -6.12 -30.40 -3.00
C LEU A 160 -6.18 -28.97 -2.47
N LEU A 161 -5.32 -28.63 -1.51
CA LEU A 161 -5.22 -27.26 -0.99
C LEU A 161 -4.79 -26.27 -2.07
N ALA A 162 -3.80 -26.61 -2.89
CA ALA A 162 -3.36 -25.74 -3.97
C ALA A 162 -4.46 -25.51 -5.02
N SER A 163 -5.19 -26.56 -5.42
CA SER A 163 -6.34 -26.44 -6.33
C SER A 163 -7.43 -25.55 -5.74
N PHE A 164 -7.77 -25.73 -4.45
CA PHE A 164 -8.75 -24.88 -3.76
C PHE A 164 -8.32 -23.40 -3.72
N LEU A 165 -7.04 -23.14 -3.40
CA LEU A 165 -6.49 -21.78 -3.40
C LEU A 165 -6.49 -21.16 -4.80
N LEU A 166 -6.25 -21.95 -5.85
CA LEU A 166 -6.28 -21.49 -7.24
C LEU A 166 -7.68 -21.06 -7.69
N ILE A 167 -8.75 -21.67 -7.16
CA ILE A 167 -10.14 -21.19 -7.37
C ILE A 167 -10.28 -19.76 -6.80
N GLY A 168 -9.82 -19.54 -5.58
CA GLY A 168 -9.80 -18.21 -4.97
C GLY A 168 -8.98 -17.21 -5.78
N ILE A 169 -7.79 -17.62 -6.28
CA ILE A 169 -6.97 -16.76 -7.14
C ILE A 169 -7.73 -16.38 -8.41
N ALA A 170 -8.46 -17.31 -9.02
CA ALA A 170 -9.26 -17.04 -10.23
C ALA A 170 -10.39 -16.04 -9.96
N LEU A 171 -11.08 -16.16 -8.81
CA LEU A 171 -12.13 -15.22 -8.38
C LEU A 171 -11.62 -13.79 -8.17
N THR A 172 -10.34 -13.61 -7.81
CA THR A 172 -9.77 -12.25 -7.70
C THR A 172 -9.65 -11.53 -9.05
N GLN A 173 -9.62 -12.28 -10.16
CA GLN A 173 -9.38 -11.78 -11.53
C GLN A 173 -8.16 -10.85 -11.65
N SER A 174 -7.13 -11.08 -10.83
CA SER A 174 -5.99 -10.17 -10.77
C SER A 174 -4.91 -10.50 -11.79
N ARG A 175 -4.48 -9.51 -12.59
CA ARG A 175 -3.31 -9.64 -13.49
C ARG A 175 -2.00 -9.85 -12.70
N THR A 176 -1.92 -9.32 -11.48
CA THR A 176 -0.75 -9.53 -10.61
C THR A 176 -0.66 -11.00 -10.21
N ALA A 177 -1.80 -11.68 -10.03
CA ALA A 177 -1.85 -13.10 -9.73
C ALA A 177 -1.29 -13.96 -10.87
N TRP A 178 -1.63 -13.65 -12.12
CA TRP A 178 -1.11 -14.34 -13.30
C TRP A 178 0.42 -14.29 -13.36
N LEU A 179 0.99 -13.09 -13.21
CA LEU A 179 2.45 -12.90 -13.19
C LEU A 179 3.09 -13.60 -12.00
N GLY A 180 2.44 -13.57 -10.83
CA GLY A 180 2.86 -14.32 -9.65
C GLY A 180 2.88 -15.83 -9.89
N LEU A 181 1.84 -16.41 -10.48
CA LEU A 181 1.78 -17.85 -10.80
C LEU A 181 2.85 -18.25 -11.82
N ILE A 182 3.03 -17.46 -12.89
CA ILE A 182 4.11 -17.68 -13.86
C ILE A 182 5.46 -17.68 -13.14
N PHE A 183 5.70 -16.69 -12.29
CA PHE A 183 6.92 -16.60 -11.51
C PHE A 183 7.13 -17.81 -10.58
N LEU A 184 6.08 -18.30 -9.91
CA LEU A 184 6.16 -19.51 -9.07
C LEU A 184 6.50 -20.77 -9.89
N VAL A 185 5.87 -20.94 -11.06
CA VAL A 185 6.16 -22.09 -11.95
C VAL A 185 7.58 -22.02 -12.49
N VAL A 186 8.02 -20.85 -12.96
CA VAL A 186 9.39 -20.62 -13.43
C VAL A 186 10.39 -20.88 -12.30
N GLY A 187 10.14 -20.37 -11.09
CA GLY A 187 10.96 -20.65 -9.91
C GLY A 187 11.04 -22.15 -9.59
N ALA A 188 9.91 -22.86 -9.66
CA ALA A 188 9.88 -24.31 -9.48
C ALA A 188 10.78 -25.05 -10.48
N TRP A 189 10.81 -24.61 -11.74
CA TRP A 189 11.69 -25.15 -12.78
C TRP A 189 13.17 -24.79 -12.60
N ILE A 190 13.48 -23.53 -12.30
CA ILE A 190 14.85 -23.06 -12.06
C ILE A 190 15.50 -23.88 -10.93
N TRP A 191 14.78 -24.07 -9.83
CA TRP A 191 15.26 -24.82 -8.67
C TRP A 191 14.84 -26.30 -8.67
N ARG A 192 14.57 -26.88 -9.85
CA ARG A 192 14.02 -28.25 -9.97
C ARG A 192 14.78 -29.33 -9.20
N LYS A 193 16.10 -29.18 -9.07
CA LYS A 193 17.00 -30.15 -8.40
C LYS A 193 16.94 -30.05 -6.87
N LEU A 194 16.42 -28.95 -6.32
CA LEU A 194 16.38 -28.69 -4.88
C LEU A 194 15.11 -29.23 -4.22
N TRP A 195 14.07 -29.54 -5.00
CA TRP A 195 12.82 -30.08 -4.49
C TRP A 195 12.97 -31.52 -4.04
N ARG A 196 12.20 -31.89 -3.00
CA ARG A 196 12.10 -33.26 -2.48
C ARG A 196 11.73 -34.27 -3.55
N SER A 197 10.86 -33.89 -4.49
CA SER A 197 10.43 -34.74 -5.59
C SER A 197 10.68 -34.04 -6.93
N LYS A 198 11.24 -34.78 -7.89
CA LYS A 198 11.42 -34.33 -9.28
C LYS A 198 10.11 -33.95 -9.97
N TRP A 199 8.97 -34.36 -9.41
CA TRP A 199 7.63 -34.08 -9.94
C TRP A 199 7.07 -32.73 -9.50
N VAL A 200 7.67 -32.03 -8.52
CA VAL A 200 7.16 -30.73 -8.06
C VAL A 200 6.99 -29.72 -9.21
N PRO A 201 7.99 -29.49 -10.09
CA PRO A 201 7.83 -28.53 -11.20
C PRO A 201 6.73 -28.93 -12.19
N TRP A 202 6.62 -30.23 -12.48
CA TRP A 202 5.56 -30.77 -13.34
C TRP A 202 4.18 -30.60 -12.71
N PHE A 203 4.06 -30.88 -11.42
CA PHE A 203 2.82 -30.70 -10.68
C PHE A 203 2.39 -29.23 -10.63
N SER A 204 3.32 -28.31 -10.34
CA SER A 204 3.07 -26.86 -10.41
C SER A 204 2.64 -26.41 -11.81
N THR A 205 3.26 -26.97 -12.86
CA THR A 205 2.88 -26.69 -14.25
C THR A 205 1.48 -27.22 -14.57
N GLY A 206 1.15 -28.43 -14.14
CA GLY A 206 -0.17 -29.02 -14.31
C GLY A 206 -1.26 -28.22 -13.60
N LEU A 207 -1.01 -27.79 -12.36
CA LEU A 207 -1.91 -26.88 -11.63
C LEU A 207 -2.07 -25.53 -12.32
N PHE A 208 -1.00 -24.97 -12.89
CA PHE A 208 -1.07 -23.74 -13.66
C PHE A 208 -1.92 -23.91 -14.93
N ILE A 209 -1.76 -25.03 -15.65
CA ILE A 209 -2.61 -25.36 -16.81
C ILE A 209 -4.08 -25.51 -16.38
N ILE A 210 -4.35 -26.19 -15.26
CA ILE A 210 -5.72 -26.29 -14.70
C ILE A 210 -6.28 -24.90 -14.39
N PHE A 211 -5.47 -24.02 -13.81
CA PHE A 211 -5.87 -22.65 -13.50
C PHE A 211 -6.31 -21.84 -14.73
N TRP A 212 -5.76 -22.08 -15.93
CA TRP A 212 -6.25 -21.45 -17.16
C TRP A 212 -7.73 -21.76 -17.45
N PHE A 213 -8.21 -22.92 -17.01
CA PHE A 213 -9.61 -23.32 -17.20
C PHE A 213 -10.55 -22.80 -16.10
N TYR A 214 -10.04 -22.40 -14.93
CA TYR A 214 -10.88 -21.92 -13.83
C TYR A 214 -11.70 -20.67 -14.16
N PRO A 215 -11.17 -19.61 -14.79
CA PRO A 215 -11.99 -18.46 -15.18
C PRO A 215 -13.14 -18.85 -16.13
N LEU A 216 -12.90 -19.78 -17.06
CA LEU A 216 -13.93 -20.29 -17.98
C LEU A 216 -15.00 -21.06 -17.22
N LEU A 217 -14.58 -22.00 -16.35
CA LEU A 217 -15.48 -22.77 -15.52
C LEU A 217 -16.33 -21.88 -14.60
N LEU A 218 -15.71 -20.91 -13.93
CA LEU A 218 -16.40 -19.97 -13.05
C LEU A 218 -17.42 -19.15 -13.84
N LYS A 219 -17.09 -18.70 -15.05
CA LYS A 219 -18.06 -18.01 -15.93
C LYS A 219 -19.29 -18.87 -16.21
N GLU A 220 -19.11 -20.13 -16.60
CA GLU A 220 -20.22 -21.05 -16.86
C GLU A 220 -21.06 -21.32 -15.59
N ILE A 221 -20.40 -21.44 -14.43
CA ILE A 221 -21.11 -21.59 -13.15
C ILE A 221 -21.94 -20.35 -12.81
N ASN A 222 -21.43 -19.13 -13.06
CA ASN A 222 -22.22 -17.90 -12.83
C ASN A 222 -23.47 -17.86 -13.71
N ILE A 223 -23.33 -18.22 -14.99
CA ILE A 223 -24.45 -18.27 -15.93
C ILE A 223 -25.47 -19.31 -15.46
N LEU A 224 -25.01 -20.50 -15.06
CA LEU A 224 -25.87 -21.57 -14.55
C LEU A 224 -26.61 -21.18 -13.27
N LEU A 225 -25.94 -20.47 -12.36
CA LEU A 225 -26.49 -20.05 -11.08
C LEU A 225 -27.31 -18.74 -11.14
N LEU A 226 -27.43 -18.12 -12.32
CA LEU A 226 -28.15 -16.85 -12.54
C LEU A 226 -27.71 -15.73 -11.57
N ILE A 227 -26.44 -15.72 -11.19
CA ILE A 227 -25.87 -14.67 -10.33
C ILE A 227 -25.82 -13.38 -11.17
N ASP A 228 -26.57 -12.35 -10.77
CA ASP A 228 -26.74 -11.11 -11.54
C ASP A 228 -25.37 -10.47 -11.89
N THR A 229 -25.20 -10.16 -13.18
CA THR A 229 -23.95 -9.71 -13.81
C THR A 229 -23.98 -8.23 -14.18
N SER A 230 -24.87 -7.45 -13.56
CA SER A 230 -24.96 -5.99 -13.74
C SER A 230 -23.66 -5.24 -13.41
N GLN A 231 -22.68 -5.88 -12.75
CA GLN A 231 -21.29 -5.45 -12.72
C GLN A 231 -20.42 -6.43 -13.52
N SER A 232 -19.98 -5.97 -14.70
CA SER A 232 -19.17 -6.73 -15.65
C SER A 232 -18.09 -7.58 -14.96
N TYR A 233 -18.17 -8.89 -15.20
CA TYR A 233 -17.12 -9.88 -14.90
C TYR A 233 -15.75 -9.52 -15.51
N PHE A 234 -15.75 -8.60 -16.47
CA PHE A 234 -14.58 -8.02 -17.09
C PHE A 234 -14.46 -6.56 -16.63
N ARG A 235 -13.31 -6.24 -16.05
CA ARG A 235 -12.89 -4.90 -15.63
C ARG A 235 -13.41 -3.81 -16.55
N GLU A 236 -14.00 -2.74 -16.00
CA GLU A 236 -14.18 -1.51 -16.76
C GLU A 236 -12.81 -1.07 -17.31
N PRO A 237 -12.68 -0.86 -18.64
CA PRO A 237 -11.39 -0.59 -19.30
C PRO A 237 -10.63 0.62 -18.73
N MET A 238 -11.35 1.58 -18.15
CA MET A 238 -10.84 2.93 -17.90
C MET A 238 -9.58 3.00 -17.03
N GLN A 239 -9.46 2.24 -15.94
CA GLN A 239 -8.28 2.36 -15.06
C GLN A 239 -6.99 1.76 -15.63
N GLY A 240 -7.09 0.78 -16.55
CA GLY A 240 -5.91 0.19 -17.19
C GLY A 240 -5.33 1.11 -18.28
N GLU A 241 -6.21 1.82 -18.98
CA GLU A 241 -5.89 2.71 -20.10
C GLU A 241 -5.23 4.02 -19.65
N LEU A 242 -5.51 4.47 -18.42
CA LEU A 242 -4.96 5.72 -17.89
C LEU A 242 -3.52 5.60 -17.35
N ARG A 243 -3.03 4.38 -17.07
CA ARG A 243 -1.68 4.17 -16.48
C ARG A 243 -0.54 4.69 -17.35
N PRO A 244 -0.49 4.43 -18.68
CA PRO A 244 0.56 4.99 -19.53
C PRO A 244 0.59 6.53 -19.51
N LEU A 245 -0.58 7.18 -19.45
CA LEU A 245 -0.66 8.63 -19.32
C LEU A 245 -0.15 9.09 -17.94
N ALA A 246 -0.57 8.42 -16.88
CA ALA A 246 -0.09 8.71 -15.51
C ALA A 246 1.44 8.55 -15.42
N TRP A 247 2.02 7.53 -16.03
CA TRP A 247 3.47 7.35 -16.07
C TRP A 247 4.19 8.48 -16.82
N ARG A 248 3.62 9.02 -17.90
CA ARG A 248 4.19 10.20 -18.58
C ARG A 248 4.23 11.41 -17.65
N ILE A 249 3.15 11.64 -16.90
CA ILE A 249 3.06 12.72 -15.90
C ILE A 249 4.11 12.51 -14.79
N PHE A 250 4.24 11.29 -14.28
CA PHE A 250 5.20 10.98 -13.21
C PHE A 250 6.66 11.04 -13.68
N LEU A 251 6.96 10.57 -14.89
CA LEU A 251 8.28 10.72 -15.49
C LEU A 251 8.62 12.21 -15.68
N ASN A 252 7.65 13.04 -16.09
CA ASN A 252 7.84 14.49 -16.11
C ASN A 252 8.14 15.05 -14.71
N GLY A 253 7.44 14.59 -13.67
CA GLY A 253 7.76 14.93 -12.28
C GLY A 253 9.21 14.60 -11.91
N VAL A 254 9.70 13.41 -12.25
CA VAL A 254 11.11 13.05 -12.04
C VAL A 254 12.07 14.02 -12.75
N HIS A 255 11.72 14.49 -13.95
CA HIS A 255 12.51 15.50 -14.65
C HIS A 255 12.42 16.90 -14.03
N CYS A 256 11.29 17.27 -13.45
CA CYS A 256 11.11 18.56 -12.77
C CYS A 256 11.86 18.64 -11.43
N GLN A 257 11.94 17.53 -10.69
CA GLN A 257 12.62 17.45 -9.39
C GLN A 257 13.64 16.30 -9.33
N PRO A 258 14.71 16.31 -10.15
CA PRO A 258 15.59 15.16 -10.33
C PRO A 258 16.52 14.89 -9.14
N TRP A 259 16.78 15.89 -8.30
CA TRP A 259 17.79 15.76 -7.24
C TRP A 259 17.21 15.25 -5.92
N LEU A 260 16.18 15.92 -5.41
CA LEU A 260 15.57 15.62 -4.11
C LEU A 260 14.23 14.88 -4.22
N GLY A 261 13.62 14.86 -5.41
CA GLY A 261 12.25 14.40 -5.59
C GLY A 261 11.22 15.34 -4.96
N TYR A 262 9.98 14.87 -4.89
CA TYR A 262 8.84 15.58 -4.30
C TYR A 262 8.65 15.29 -2.80
N GLY A 263 9.33 14.28 -2.27
CA GLY A 263 9.13 13.81 -0.90
C GLY A 263 8.37 12.49 -0.83
N LEU A 264 8.53 11.76 0.27
CA LEU A 264 7.79 10.51 0.51
C LEU A 264 6.28 10.79 0.56
N THR A 265 5.51 9.91 -0.08
CA THR A 265 4.03 9.94 -0.13
C THR A 265 3.40 11.06 -0.97
N GLU A 266 4.21 11.91 -1.61
CA GLU A 266 3.78 13.11 -2.33
C GLU A 266 3.48 12.88 -3.84
N VAL A 267 3.00 11.70 -4.23
CA VAL A 267 2.72 11.43 -5.67
C VAL A 267 1.51 12.24 -6.18
N ARG A 268 0.57 12.56 -5.29
CA ARG A 268 -0.60 13.39 -5.64
C ARG A 268 -0.21 14.82 -5.99
N SER A 269 0.75 15.40 -5.26
CA SER A 269 1.25 16.75 -5.55
C SER A 269 2.01 16.78 -6.86
N VAL A 270 2.76 15.73 -7.22
CA VAL A 270 3.35 15.58 -8.57
C VAL A 270 2.29 15.67 -9.66
N GLN A 271 1.19 14.91 -9.51
CA GLN A 271 0.10 14.93 -10.48
C GLN A 271 -0.52 16.32 -10.59
N LEU A 272 -0.76 16.97 -9.45
CA LEU A 272 -1.39 18.29 -9.39
C LEU A 272 -0.52 19.39 -10.03
N ASP A 273 0.79 19.33 -9.81
CA ASP A 273 1.74 20.28 -10.36
C ASP A 273 1.86 20.17 -11.87
N SER A 274 1.92 18.95 -12.40
CA SER A 274 1.98 18.68 -13.85
C SER A 274 0.61 18.63 -14.53
N ALA A 275 -0.51 18.81 -13.80
CA ALA A 275 -1.85 18.52 -14.30
C ALA A 275 -2.23 19.32 -15.56
N VAL A 276 -1.75 20.56 -15.67
CA VAL A 276 -2.13 21.48 -16.76
C VAL A 276 -1.41 21.14 -18.06
N ASP A 277 -0.21 20.56 -17.98
CA ASP A 277 0.65 20.26 -19.13
C ASP A 277 0.26 18.96 -19.85
N PHE A 278 -0.62 18.16 -19.24
CA PHE A 278 -1.03 16.86 -19.75
C PHE A 278 -2.55 16.75 -19.96
N PRO A 279 -3.01 15.78 -20.78
CA PRO A 279 -4.42 15.40 -20.84
C PRO A 279 -4.99 15.01 -19.47
N PRO A 280 -6.30 15.21 -19.24
CA PRO A 280 -6.95 14.88 -17.96
C PRO A 280 -6.85 13.39 -17.63
N LEU A 281 -6.61 13.08 -16.35
CA LEU A 281 -6.61 11.71 -15.81
C LEU A 281 -7.97 11.30 -15.21
N PHE A 282 -8.91 12.24 -15.11
CA PHE A 282 -10.26 12.03 -14.55
C PHE A 282 -10.30 11.40 -13.15
N GLY A 283 -9.26 11.64 -12.36
CA GLY A 283 -9.11 11.14 -11.00
C GLY A 283 -7.71 11.41 -10.46
N THR A 284 -7.48 11.08 -9.19
CA THR A 284 -6.18 11.23 -8.54
C THR A 284 -5.50 9.89 -8.31
N PHE A 285 -4.20 9.85 -8.57
CA PHE A 285 -3.34 8.72 -8.28
C PHE A 285 -2.59 9.01 -6.99
N ALA A 286 -2.77 8.15 -5.99
CA ALA A 286 -1.99 8.26 -4.75
C ALA A 286 -0.51 7.88 -4.93
N GLN A 287 -0.12 7.41 -6.11
CA GLN A 287 1.06 6.58 -6.37
C GLN A 287 1.16 6.16 -7.84
N SER A 288 2.36 5.79 -8.30
CA SER A 288 2.64 5.52 -9.71
C SER A 288 2.34 4.08 -10.17
N HIS A 289 1.95 3.19 -9.28
CA HIS A 289 1.78 1.75 -9.49
C HIS A 289 3.08 1.06 -9.93
N ASN A 290 4.22 1.58 -9.49
CA ASN A 290 5.54 1.01 -9.73
C ASN A 290 6.52 1.46 -8.63
N LEU A 291 6.95 0.52 -7.79
CA LEU A 291 7.87 0.79 -6.67
C LEU A 291 9.09 1.64 -7.06
N PHE A 292 9.73 1.36 -8.20
CA PHE A 292 10.97 2.06 -8.57
C PHE A 292 10.69 3.48 -9.06
N LEU A 293 9.60 3.67 -9.80
CA LEU A 293 9.15 5.01 -10.17
C LEU A 293 8.75 5.83 -8.93
N ASP A 294 8.06 5.22 -7.97
CA ASP A 294 7.76 5.86 -6.69
C ASP A 294 9.03 6.24 -5.91
N LEU A 295 10.06 5.37 -5.89
CA LEU A 295 11.34 5.71 -5.27
C LEU A 295 12.03 6.92 -5.93
N PHE A 296 11.98 7.04 -7.26
CA PHE A 296 12.53 8.20 -7.96
C PHE A 296 11.72 9.47 -7.67
N LEU A 297 10.39 9.38 -7.64
CA LEU A 297 9.53 10.50 -7.28
C LEU A 297 9.77 10.97 -5.85
N TRP A 298 9.95 10.04 -4.90
CA TRP A 298 10.08 10.37 -3.49
C TRP A 298 11.48 10.86 -3.12
N LEU A 299 12.54 10.27 -3.70
CA LEU A 299 13.92 10.45 -3.25
C LEU A 299 14.79 11.22 -4.25
N GLY A 300 14.29 11.48 -5.46
CA GLY A 300 15.09 11.95 -6.58
C GLY A 300 15.94 10.83 -7.20
N LEU A 301 16.61 11.15 -8.31
CA LEU A 301 17.44 10.20 -9.06
C LEU A 301 18.62 9.66 -8.24
N PRO A 302 19.46 10.47 -7.56
CA PRO A 302 20.68 9.94 -6.94
C PRO A 302 20.36 8.89 -5.86
N LEU A 303 19.48 9.25 -4.92
CA LEU A 303 19.11 8.36 -3.83
C LEU A 303 18.14 7.26 -4.29
N GLY A 304 17.23 7.58 -5.22
CA GLY A 304 16.35 6.59 -5.83
C GLY A 304 17.11 5.48 -6.57
N PHE A 305 18.17 5.80 -7.32
CA PHE A 305 19.03 4.79 -7.96
C PHE A 305 19.78 3.95 -6.93
N PHE A 306 20.33 4.58 -5.89
CA PHE A 306 21.03 3.87 -4.82
C PHE A 306 20.11 2.86 -4.12
N VAL A 307 18.91 3.28 -3.68
CA VAL A 307 17.96 2.41 -2.99
C VAL A 307 17.42 1.32 -3.91
N SER A 308 17.06 1.67 -5.14
CA SER A 308 16.60 0.70 -6.14
C SER A 308 17.66 -0.36 -6.43
N GLY A 309 18.90 0.08 -6.66
CA GLY A 309 20.05 -0.79 -6.87
C GLY A 309 20.31 -1.71 -5.68
N ALA A 310 20.22 -1.20 -4.44
CA ALA A 310 20.39 -2.01 -3.23
C ALA A 310 19.31 -3.08 -3.08
N ILE A 311 18.04 -2.76 -3.38
CA ILE A 311 16.93 -3.73 -3.35
C ILE A 311 17.14 -4.82 -4.40
N ILE A 312 17.43 -4.43 -5.65
CA ILE A 312 17.65 -5.37 -6.76
C ILE A 312 18.86 -6.26 -6.46
N TRP A 313 19.98 -5.66 -6.05
CA TRP A 313 21.20 -6.37 -5.70
C TRP A 313 20.95 -7.38 -4.58
N ARG A 314 20.20 -6.99 -3.53
CA ARG A 314 19.90 -7.89 -2.42
C ARG A 314 19.00 -9.05 -2.86
N PHE A 315 17.99 -8.79 -3.69
CA PHE A 315 17.13 -9.85 -4.22
C PHE A 315 17.92 -10.82 -5.10
N VAL A 316 18.77 -10.33 -6.01
CA VAL A 316 19.65 -11.16 -6.85
C VAL A 316 20.62 -11.97 -5.98
N PHE A 317 21.16 -11.38 -4.92
CA PHE A 317 21.99 -12.08 -3.95
C PHE A 317 21.26 -13.27 -3.32
N PHE A 318 19.99 -13.09 -2.89
CA PHE A 318 19.19 -14.20 -2.37
C PHE A 318 18.91 -15.27 -3.43
N VAL A 319 18.53 -14.88 -4.65
CA VAL A 319 18.26 -15.81 -5.76
C VAL A 319 19.48 -16.69 -6.04
N ARG A 320 20.69 -16.10 -6.05
CA ARG A 320 21.95 -16.84 -6.25
C ARG A 320 22.35 -17.68 -5.04
N GLY A 321 21.95 -17.27 -3.84
CA GLY A 321 22.22 -17.97 -2.58
C GLY A 321 21.28 -19.13 -2.27
N VAL A 322 20.24 -19.39 -3.08
CA VAL A 322 19.31 -20.50 -2.87
C VAL A 322 20.04 -21.84 -2.95
N SER A 323 20.04 -22.57 -1.84
CA SER A 323 20.75 -23.85 -1.70
C SER A 323 19.81 -25.05 -1.50
N ASN A 324 18.57 -24.82 -1.11
CA ASN A 324 17.59 -25.87 -0.81
C ASN A 324 16.15 -25.38 -1.12
N ALA A 325 15.17 -26.30 -1.08
CA ALA A 325 13.77 -25.99 -1.38
C ALA A 325 13.15 -24.94 -0.45
N LYS A 326 13.49 -24.97 0.84
CA LYS A 326 12.95 -24.03 1.84
C LYS A 326 13.37 -22.60 1.51
N ASP A 327 14.65 -22.42 1.18
CA ASP A 327 15.21 -21.17 0.73
C ASP A 327 14.55 -20.68 -0.57
N ALA A 328 14.34 -21.57 -1.55
CA ALA A 328 13.64 -21.24 -2.79
C ALA A 328 12.23 -20.70 -2.51
N ILE A 329 11.49 -21.32 -1.59
CA ILE A 329 10.15 -20.89 -1.17
C ILE A 329 10.18 -19.48 -0.58
N LEU A 330 11.12 -19.19 0.31
CA LEU A 330 11.25 -17.88 0.96
C LEU A 330 11.69 -16.78 -0.03
N VAL A 331 12.55 -17.11 -1.01
CA VAL A 331 12.89 -16.18 -2.09
C VAL A 331 11.69 -15.92 -3.00
N MET A 332 10.92 -16.95 -3.34
CA MET A 332 9.68 -16.79 -4.10
C MET A 332 8.63 -15.96 -3.33
N PHE A 333 8.57 -16.09 -2.01
CA PHE A 333 7.71 -15.27 -1.16
C PHE A 333 8.02 -13.78 -1.33
N LEU A 334 9.30 -13.41 -1.29
CA LEU A 334 9.73 -12.03 -1.57
C LEU A 334 9.47 -11.61 -3.02
N GLY A 335 9.66 -12.52 -3.98
CA GLY A 335 9.41 -12.26 -5.39
C GLY A 335 7.94 -11.97 -5.70
N VAL A 336 7.01 -12.70 -5.07
CA VAL A 336 5.56 -12.49 -5.23
C VAL A 336 5.15 -11.08 -4.80
N VAL A 337 5.59 -10.62 -3.62
CA VAL A 337 5.28 -9.26 -3.17
C VAL A 337 6.02 -8.20 -3.99
N GLY A 338 7.24 -8.50 -4.46
CA GLY A 338 7.98 -7.65 -5.38
C GLY A 338 7.26 -7.42 -6.70
N ILE A 339 6.71 -8.48 -7.32
CA ILE A 339 5.89 -8.40 -8.54
C ILE A 339 4.64 -7.57 -8.29
N HIS A 340 3.97 -7.79 -7.15
CA HIS A 340 2.79 -6.99 -6.81
C HIS A 340 3.15 -5.51 -6.59
N ALA A 341 4.31 -5.20 -6.00
CA ALA A 341 4.83 -3.83 -5.85
C ALA A 341 5.23 -3.15 -7.17
N MET A 342 5.39 -3.90 -8.27
CA MET A 342 5.60 -3.33 -9.61
C MET A 342 4.30 -2.90 -10.31
N LEU A 343 3.14 -3.24 -9.75
CA LEU A 343 1.83 -3.10 -10.41
C LEU A 343 0.80 -2.39 -9.53
N GLU A 344 0.99 -2.43 -8.22
CA GLU A 344 0.18 -1.86 -7.15
C GLU A 344 1.10 -1.61 -5.92
N LEU A 345 0.53 -1.39 -4.73
CA LEU A 345 1.28 -1.04 -3.52
C LEU A 345 1.03 -1.96 -2.31
N PRO A 346 1.33 -3.27 -2.37
CA PRO A 346 1.23 -4.13 -1.20
C PRO A 346 2.07 -3.62 -0.03
N LEU A 347 3.24 -3.05 -0.30
CA LEU A 347 4.20 -2.66 0.75
C LEU A 347 3.77 -1.44 1.57
N HIS A 348 2.72 -0.73 1.17
CA HIS A 348 2.10 0.32 1.98
C HIS A 348 1.21 -0.25 3.09
N TYR A 349 0.96 -1.55 3.06
CA TYR A 349 0.18 -2.25 4.07
C TYR A 349 1.11 -3.01 5.02
N ALA A 350 1.02 -2.72 6.32
CA ALA A 350 1.85 -3.36 7.34
C ALA A 350 1.72 -4.90 7.33
N TYR A 351 0.56 -5.43 6.95
CA TYR A 351 0.34 -6.89 6.84
C TYR A 351 1.09 -7.55 5.68
N PHE A 352 1.62 -6.79 4.71
CA PHE A 352 2.57 -7.27 3.70
C PHE A 352 4.01 -6.86 4.03
N LEU A 353 4.23 -5.62 4.47
CA LEU A 353 5.56 -5.09 4.77
C LEU A 353 6.26 -5.86 5.89
N LEU A 354 5.55 -6.15 6.99
CA LEU A 354 6.16 -6.78 8.16
C LEU A 354 6.55 -8.25 7.93
N PRO A 355 5.70 -9.13 7.33
CA PRO A 355 6.14 -10.45 6.89
C PRO A 355 7.31 -10.41 5.92
N THR A 356 7.32 -9.46 4.99
CA THR A 356 8.42 -9.29 4.04
C THR A 356 9.73 -8.98 4.77
N GLY A 357 9.71 -8.04 5.72
CA GLY A 357 10.87 -7.73 6.57
C GLY A 357 11.36 -8.93 7.38
N LEU A 358 10.44 -9.69 7.99
CA LEU A 358 10.75 -10.92 8.73
C LEU A 358 11.49 -11.94 7.84
N ILE A 359 11.00 -12.19 6.62
CA ILE A 359 11.61 -13.14 5.68
C ILE A 359 12.96 -12.61 5.15
N ILE A 360 13.10 -11.31 4.90
CA ILE A 360 14.41 -10.70 4.59
C ILE A 360 15.40 -11.01 5.72
N GLY A 361 15.01 -10.83 6.99
CA GLY A 361 15.83 -11.16 8.15
C GLY A 361 16.26 -12.63 8.21
N VAL A 362 15.33 -13.57 7.95
CA VAL A 362 15.62 -15.01 7.87
C VAL A 362 16.65 -15.29 6.78
N LEU A 363 16.43 -14.78 5.57
CA LEU A 363 17.32 -15.01 4.43
C LEU A 363 18.70 -14.36 4.65
N ASN A 364 18.76 -13.21 5.33
CA ASN A 364 20.02 -12.57 5.72
C ASN A 364 20.85 -13.47 6.64
N HIS A 365 20.21 -14.21 7.54
CA HIS A 365 20.88 -15.18 8.40
C HIS A 365 21.33 -16.42 7.61
N ARG A 366 20.44 -17.03 6.83
CA ARG A 366 20.69 -18.30 6.12
C ARG A 366 21.73 -18.20 5.01
N MET A 367 21.67 -17.11 4.23
CA MET A 367 22.46 -16.97 2.99
C MET A 367 23.67 -16.04 3.15
N GLY A 368 24.14 -15.84 4.37
CA GLY A 368 25.46 -15.26 4.61
C GLY A 368 25.53 -13.74 4.44
N GLY A 369 24.51 -12.99 4.85
CA GLY A 369 24.71 -11.58 5.18
C GLY A 369 25.68 -11.49 6.36
N LYS A 370 26.99 -11.36 6.09
CA LYS A 370 27.99 -11.12 7.13
C LYS A 370 27.54 -9.89 7.93
N PRO A 371 27.47 -9.99 9.27
CA PRO A 371 27.13 -8.82 10.07
C PRO A 371 28.18 -7.74 9.82
N LEU A 372 27.73 -6.53 9.49
CA LEU A 372 28.60 -5.37 9.32
C LEU A 372 29.10 -4.89 10.69
N PHE A 373 28.24 -4.94 11.69
CA PHE A 373 28.58 -4.65 13.08
C PHE A 373 27.60 -5.36 14.03
N THR A 374 27.91 -5.30 15.33
CA THR A 374 27.07 -5.88 16.38
C THR A 374 26.78 -4.86 17.47
N THR A 375 25.64 -5.02 18.14
CA THR A 375 25.23 -4.20 19.29
C THR A 375 24.80 -5.10 20.45
N PRO A 376 24.74 -4.57 21.68
CA PRO A 376 24.27 -5.33 22.84
C PRO A 376 22.88 -5.95 22.60
N ARG A 377 22.61 -7.10 23.24
CA ARG A 377 21.33 -7.81 23.08
C ARG A 377 20.11 -6.97 23.45
N TRP A 378 20.26 -6.05 24.40
CA TRP A 378 19.19 -5.17 24.89
C TRP A 378 18.85 -4.04 23.91
N THR A 379 19.69 -3.77 22.90
CA THR A 379 19.41 -2.77 21.86
C THR A 379 18.09 -3.05 21.16
N LEU A 380 17.78 -4.32 20.84
CA LEU A 380 16.51 -4.68 20.22
C LEU A 380 15.33 -4.38 21.16
N MET A 381 15.47 -4.61 22.47
CA MET A 381 14.40 -4.33 23.42
C MET A 381 14.14 -2.84 23.60
N GLY A 382 15.19 -2.03 23.77
CA GLY A 382 15.06 -0.58 23.82
C GLY A 382 14.43 -0.02 22.54
N PHE A 383 14.84 -0.56 21.39
CA PHE A 383 14.25 -0.22 20.11
C PHE A 383 12.77 -0.59 20.01
N LEU A 384 12.38 -1.81 20.39
CA LEU A 384 10.98 -2.25 20.39
C LEU A 384 10.11 -1.43 21.35
N LEU A 385 10.65 -1.04 22.51
CA LEU A 385 9.96 -0.15 23.46
C LEU A 385 9.70 1.22 22.83
N LEU A 386 10.72 1.81 22.17
CA LEU A 386 10.57 3.08 21.46
C LEU A 386 9.51 2.98 20.36
N VAL A 387 9.58 1.96 19.50
CA VAL A 387 8.60 1.74 18.42
C VAL A 387 7.19 1.55 18.99
N SER A 388 7.05 0.83 20.10
CA SER A 388 5.76 0.63 20.77
C SER A 388 5.21 1.95 21.35
N ALA A 389 6.05 2.78 21.95
CA ALA A 389 5.64 4.10 22.47
C ALA A 389 5.16 5.02 21.34
N LEU A 390 5.91 5.10 20.23
CA LEU A 390 5.53 5.89 19.05
C LEU A 390 4.22 5.39 18.44
N LEU A 391 4.05 4.07 18.30
CA LEU A 391 2.83 3.48 17.76
C LEU A 391 1.62 3.77 18.66
N SER A 392 1.78 3.71 19.98
CA SER A 392 0.71 4.06 20.93
C SER A 392 0.27 5.51 20.77
N ILE A 393 1.20 6.45 20.57
CA ILE A 393 0.86 7.86 20.32
C ILE A 393 0.06 8.00 19.01
N ILE A 394 0.50 7.35 17.92
CA ILE A 394 -0.21 7.36 16.64
C ILE A 394 -1.63 6.77 16.77
N VAL A 395 -1.79 5.68 17.53
CA VAL A 395 -3.10 5.06 17.75
C VAL A 395 -4.04 5.99 18.52
N VAL A 396 -3.54 6.65 19.56
CA VAL A 396 -4.32 7.64 20.32
C VAL A 396 -4.72 8.82 19.45
N ASP A 397 -3.78 9.37 18.67
CA ASP A 397 -4.08 10.43 17.71
C ASP A 397 -5.12 9.98 16.67
N TYR A 398 -4.98 8.75 16.14
CA TYR A 398 -5.90 8.20 15.14
C TYR A 398 -7.34 8.16 15.66
N PHE A 399 -7.58 7.66 16.89
CA PHE A 399 -8.93 7.64 17.45
C PHE A 399 -9.53 9.04 17.63
N ARG A 400 -8.70 10.03 18.01
CA ARG A 400 -9.14 11.44 18.11
C ARG A 400 -9.47 12.02 16.73
N VAL A 401 -8.65 11.73 15.74
CA VAL A 401 -8.86 12.13 14.33
C VAL A 401 -10.13 11.48 13.78
N GLU A 402 -10.32 10.18 13.98
CA GLU A 402 -11.49 9.42 13.53
C GLU A 402 -12.78 10.00 14.10
N ALA A 403 -12.82 10.24 15.42
CA ALA A 403 -13.97 10.86 16.07
C ALA A 403 -14.29 12.24 15.49
N SER A 404 -13.28 13.13 15.35
CA SER A 404 -13.50 14.48 14.80
C SER A 404 -13.88 14.46 13.31
N TYR A 405 -13.33 13.52 12.55
CA TYR A 405 -13.68 13.32 11.14
C TYR A 405 -15.12 12.83 10.95
N GLN A 406 -15.59 11.90 11.79
CA GLN A 406 -16.99 11.49 11.78
C GLN A 406 -17.93 12.67 12.05
N THR A 407 -17.63 13.49 13.06
CA THR A 407 -18.41 14.72 13.33
C THR A 407 -18.37 15.67 12.14
N ALA A 408 -17.19 15.91 11.53
CA ALA A 408 -17.05 16.77 10.36
C ALA A 408 -17.90 16.30 9.17
N ARG A 409 -17.99 14.98 8.95
CA ARG A 409 -18.84 14.42 7.90
C ARG A 409 -20.32 14.67 8.14
N PHE A 410 -20.79 14.54 9.39
CA PHE A 410 -22.18 14.84 9.73
C PHE A 410 -22.50 16.33 9.58
N GLU A 411 -21.57 17.20 10.00
CA GLU A 411 -21.70 18.66 9.81
C GLU A 411 -21.82 19.03 8.32
N LEU A 412 -20.92 18.50 7.47
CA LEU A 412 -20.95 18.72 6.03
C LEU A 412 -22.23 18.18 5.38
N ALA A 413 -22.75 17.06 5.87
CA ALA A 413 -24.03 16.50 5.45
C ALA A 413 -25.26 17.22 6.04
N ARG A 414 -25.06 18.20 6.93
CA ARG A 414 -26.12 18.89 7.70
C ARG A 414 -27.01 17.92 8.49
N ILE A 415 -26.40 16.87 9.04
CA ILE A 415 -27.07 15.84 9.85
C ILE A 415 -26.75 16.09 11.33
N GLY A 416 -27.80 16.15 12.15
CA GLY A 416 -27.69 16.36 13.60
C GLY A 416 -27.78 17.82 14.03
N THR A 417 -27.80 18.05 15.35
CA THR A 417 -27.99 19.37 15.98
C THR A 417 -26.81 19.78 16.87
N LEU A 418 -25.69 19.05 16.78
CA LEU A 418 -24.51 19.31 17.60
C LEU A 418 -23.82 20.62 17.18
N PRO A 419 -23.23 21.36 18.13
CA PRO A 419 -22.39 22.51 17.80
C PRO A 419 -21.23 22.08 16.88
N PRO A 420 -20.66 23.01 16.09
CA PRO A 420 -19.53 22.71 15.22
C PRO A 420 -18.41 22.03 16.00
N GLY A 421 -17.96 20.88 15.51
CA GLY A 421 -16.87 20.13 16.10
C GLY A 421 -15.56 20.90 16.05
N ARG A 422 -14.69 20.63 17.01
CA ARG A 422 -13.34 21.21 17.05
C ARG A 422 -12.35 20.33 16.27
N PRO A 423 -11.28 20.91 15.70
CA PRO A 423 -10.15 20.15 15.21
C PRO A 423 -9.60 19.20 16.30
N PRO A 424 -9.14 17.99 15.93
CA PRO A 424 -8.63 17.04 16.91
C PRO A 424 -7.31 17.51 17.51
N GLU A 425 -7.13 17.32 18.81
CA GLU A 425 -5.86 17.54 19.49
C GLU A 425 -4.93 16.34 19.27
N VAL A 426 -3.98 16.51 18.37
CA VAL A 426 -3.01 15.48 17.96
C VAL A 426 -1.58 15.87 18.29
N VAL A 427 -0.75 14.88 18.58
CA VAL A 427 0.69 15.07 18.86
C VAL A 427 1.52 14.88 17.59
N MET A 428 1.29 13.79 16.87
CA MET A 428 2.02 13.40 15.67
C MET A 428 1.21 13.59 14.39
N LEU A 429 -0.08 13.22 14.36
CA LEU A 429 -0.89 13.18 13.12
C LEU A 429 -1.45 14.56 12.71
N ASN A 430 -0.62 15.59 12.71
CA ASN A 430 -1.05 16.96 12.40
C ASN A 430 -1.61 17.13 10.98
N GLN A 431 -1.09 16.43 9.98
CA GLN A 431 -1.62 16.46 8.62
C GLN A 431 -3.13 16.14 8.55
N LEU A 432 -3.60 15.21 9.41
CA LEU A 432 -5.02 14.85 9.47
C LEU A 432 -5.83 15.89 10.26
N ARG A 433 -5.25 16.49 11.31
CA ARG A 433 -5.86 17.65 11.98
C ARG A 433 -6.03 18.81 11.01
N GLU A 434 -5.00 19.14 10.23
CA GLU A 434 -5.03 20.23 9.25
C GLU A 434 -6.04 19.93 8.14
N GLN A 435 -6.14 18.68 7.68
CA GLN A 435 -7.14 18.26 6.70
C GLN A 435 -8.57 18.47 7.23
N ILE A 436 -8.85 18.03 8.46
CA ILE A 436 -10.15 18.20 9.11
C ILE A 436 -10.47 19.68 9.38
N THR A 437 -9.45 20.47 9.72
CA THR A 437 -9.58 21.92 9.89
C THR A 437 -9.95 22.58 8.56
N PHE A 438 -9.28 22.20 7.47
CA PHE A 438 -9.55 22.70 6.13
C PHE A 438 -10.95 22.33 5.62
N MET A 439 -11.47 21.14 5.96
CA MET A 439 -12.86 20.76 5.64
C MET A 439 -13.88 21.78 6.15
N ARG A 440 -13.66 22.30 7.37
CA ARG A 440 -14.50 23.31 8.03
C ARG A 440 -14.14 24.75 7.68
N TYR A 441 -13.00 24.97 7.01
CA TYR A 441 -12.52 26.31 6.70
C TYR A 441 -13.30 26.90 5.52
N GLU A 442 -13.81 28.11 5.69
CA GLU A 442 -14.48 28.87 4.64
C GLU A 442 -13.58 30.03 4.18
N PRO A 443 -13.21 30.06 2.89
CA PRO A 443 -12.42 31.16 2.31
C PRO A 443 -13.10 32.51 2.49
N LYS A 444 -12.31 33.52 2.87
CA LYS A 444 -12.75 34.90 3.11
C LYS A 444 -11.76 35.92 2.56
N GLU A 445 -12.19 37.17 2.46
CA GLU A 445 -11.30 38.30 2.15
C GLU A 445 -10.38 38.61 3.34
N GLY A 446 -9.20 39.17 3.06
CA GLY A 446 -8.22 39.54 4.09
C GLY A 446 -7.45 38.36 4.70
N MET A 447 -7.42 37.21 4.03
CA MET A 447 -6.56 36.09 4.43
C MET A 447 -5.09 36.49 4.32
N THR A 448 -4.32 36.11 5.34
CA THR A 448 -2.88 36.34 5.36
C THR A 448 -2.16 35.50 4.30
N PRO A 449 -0.94 35.89 3.86
CA PRO A 449 -0.14 35.06 2.97
C PRO A 449 0.13 33.65 3.52
N GLN A 450 0.24 33.52 4.85
CA GLN A 450 0.44 32.24 5.52
C GLN A 450 -0.81 31.35 5.45
N GLU A 451 -2.00 31.92 5.62
CA GLU A 451 -3.25 31.18 5.45
C GLU A 451 -3.43 30.70 4.00
N LEU A 452 -3.13 31.55 3.02
CA LEU A 452 -3.20 31.19 1.60
C LEU A 452 -2.20 30.06 1.25
N ASP A 453 -0.96 30.16 1.73
CA ASP A 453 0.04 29.10 1.56
C ASP A 453 -0.39 27.78 2.24
N TRP A 454 -0.95 27.85 3.46
CA TRP A 454 -1.50 26.69 4.15
C TRP A 454 -2.62 26.00 3.34
N THR A 455 -3.56 26.76 2.77
CA THR A 455 -4.62 26.18 1.92
C THR A 455 -4.06 25.46 0.70
N GLN A 456 -3.02 25.99 0.07
CA GLN A 456 -2.38 25.37 -1.09
C GLN A 456 -1.64 24.08 -0.71
N LYS A 457 -0.90 24.09 0.41
CA LYS A 457 -0.18 22.93 0.92
C LYS A 457 -1.11 21.79 1.30
N ILE A 458 -2.19 22.05 2.05
CA ILE A 458 -3.11 20.99 2.47
C ILE A 458 -3.81 20.32 1.28
N VAL A 459 -4.18 21.09 0.26
CA VAL A 459 -4.82 20.57 -0.96
C VAL A 459 -3.83 19.84 -1.85
N SER A 460 -2.55 20.19 -1.82
CA SER A 460 -1.51 19.43 -2.55
C SER A 460 -1.35 18.02 -1.99
N VAL A 461 -1.48 17.83 -0.68
CA VAL A 461 -1.43 16.51 -0.01
C VAL A 461 -2.75 15.74 -0.18
N TYR A 462 -3.89 16.43 -0.02
CA TYR A 462 -5.24 15.86 -0.08
C TYR A 462 -6.10 16.52 -1.16
N PRO A 463 -5.77 16.37 -2.45
CA PRO A 463 -6.52 16.98 -3.53
C PRO A 463 -7.89 16.31 -3.70
N SER A 464 -8.92 17.14 -3.87
CA SER A 464 -10.26 16.77 -4.31
C SER A 464 -10.84 17.91 -5.13
N SER A 465 -11.85 17.61 -5.95
CA SER A 465 -12.58 18.62 -6.74
C SER A 465 -13.01 19.82 -5.89
N GLY A 466 -13.65 19.55 -4.75
CA GLY A 466 -14.10 20.56 -3.80
C GLY A 466 -12.96 21.29 -3.07
N SER A 467 -11.86 20.62 -2.72
CA SER A 467 -10.75 21.27 -2.02
C SER A 467 -9.96 22.20 -2.95
N ILE A 468 -9.74 21.79 -4.19
CA ILE A 468 -9.14 22.62 -5.24
C ILE A 468 -10.00 23.86 -5.51
N TYR A 469 -11.33 23.69 -5.58
CA TYR A 469 -12.26 24.80 -5.69
C TYR A 469 -12.11 25.80 -4.53
N LYS A 470 -12.06 25.32 -3.28
CA LYS A 470 -11.88 26.19 -2.10
C LYS A 470 -10.59 27.00 -2.19
N VAL A 471 -9.50 26.42 -2.67
CA VAL A 471 -8.22 27.14 -2.89
C VAL A 471 -8.35 28.20 -3.98
N ALA A 472 -8.96 27.87 -5.12
CA ALA A 472 -9.19 28.83 -6.20
C ALA A 472 -10.04 30.02 -5.72
N LYS A 473 -11.08 29.75 -4.92
CA LYS A 473 -11.93 30.78 -4.30
C LYS A 473 -11.15 31.64 -3.31
N ALA A 474 -10.33 31.04 -2.44
CA ALA A 474 -9.48 31.77 -1.50
C ALA A 474 -8.52 32.73 -2.22
N LEU A 475 -7.87 32.27 -3.29
CA LEU A 475 -6.97 33.09 -4.09
C LEU A 475 -7.70 34.23 -4.81
N ALA A 476 -8.89 33.98 -5.35
CA ALA A 476 -9.69 35.00 -6.02
C ALA A 476 -10.12 36.11 -5.04
N LEU A 477 -10.68 35.72 -3.88
CA LEU A 477 -11.11 36.66 -2.83
C LEU A 477 -9.97 37.50 -2.26
N ASN A 478 -8.71 37.04 -2.40
CA ASN A 478 -7.54 37.74 -1.89
C ASN A 478 -6.66 38.34 -3.00
N GLY A 479 -7.28 38.68 -4.15
CA GLY A 479 -6.63 39.47 -5.20
C GLY A 479 -5.57 38.73 -6.00
N GLN A 480 -5.60 37.39 -6.05
CA GLN A 480 -4.65 36.56 -6.82
C GLN A 480 -5.32 35.85 -8.01
N PRO A 481 -5.85 36.59 -9.01
CA PRO A 481 -6.66 36.04 -10.08
C PRO A 481 -5.91 35.06 -10.99
N VAL A 482 -4.61 35.29 -11.22
CA VAL A 482 -3.77 34.43 -12.06
C VAL A 482 -3.61 33.05 -11.42
N GLN A 483 -3.30 33.01 -10.13
CA GLN A 483 -3.17 31.74 -9.40
C GLN A 483 -4.52 31.04 -9.26
N ALA A 484 -5.59 31.78 -8.95
CA ALA A 484 -6.95 31.23 -8.90
C ALA A 484 -7.32 30.51 -10.22
N LYS A 485 -7.06 31.15 -11.37
CA LYS A 485 -7.30 30.55 -12.69
C LYS A 485 -6.48 29.29 -12.93
N LEU A 486 -5.23 29.25 -12.46
CA LEU A 486 -4.39 28.05 -12.56
C LEU A 486 -4.98 26.89 -11.75
N TRP A 487 -5.45 27.14 -10.53
CA TRP A 487 -6.10 26.13 -9.71
C TRP A 487 -7.42 25.63 -10.32
N LEU A 488 -8.22 26.49 -10.95
CA LEU A 488 -9.40 26.06 -11.71
C LEU A 488 -9.05 25.15 -12.88
N LYS A 489 -7.95 25.42 -13.61
CA LYS A 489 -7.48 24.53 -14.69
C LYS A 489 -7.16 23.14 -14.16
N ARG A 490 -6.59 23.06 -12.95
CA ARG A 490 -6.23 21.78 -12.32
C ARG A 490 -7.46 20.93 -11.99
N VAL A 491 -8.58 21.53 -11.54
CA VAL A 491 -9.82 20.79 -11.18
C VAL A 491 -10.20 19.80 -12.26
N CYS A 492 -10.40 20.28 -13.50
CA CYS A 492 -10.89 19.45 -14.59
C CYS A 492 -9.86 18.45 -15.13
N LYS A 493 -8.61 18.55 -14.70
CA LYS A 493 -7.54 17.60 -15.04
C LYS A 493 -7.47 16.42 -14.09
N VAL A 494 -7.91 16.60 -12.84
CA VAL A 494 -7.77 15.61 -11.75
C VAL A 494 -9.09 15.10 -11.17
N SER A 495 -10.22 15.59 -11.68
CA SER A 495 -11.58 15.23 -11.26
C SER A 495 -12.39 14.62 -12.42
N SER A 496 -13.49 13.93 -12.10
CA SER A 496 -14.37 13.39 -13.14
C SER A 496 -14.99 14.54 -13.97
N VAL A 497 -15.53 14.20 -15.14
CA VAL A 497 -16.21 15.18 -16.01
C VAL A 497 -17.42 15.79 -15.28
N GLU A 498 -18.18 14.96 -14.57
CA GLU A 498 -19.35 15.36 -13.78
C GLU A 498 -18.95 16.32 -12.66
N GLU A 499 -17.88 15.98 -11.92
CA GLU A 499 -17.35 16.83 -10.85
C GLU A 499 -16.87 18.19 -11.39
N CYS A 500 -16.10 18.20 -12.49
CA CYS A 500 -15.66 19.42 -13.15
C CYS A 500 -16.86 20.31 -13.54
N ASN A 501 -17.90 19.73 -14.14
CA ASN A 501 -19.13 20.45 -14.53
C ASN A 501 -19.91 20.99 -13.32
N VAL A 502 -19.91 20.27 -12.19
CA VAL A 502 -20.48 20.78 -10.92
C VAL A 502 -19.69 21.99 -10.44
N ILE A 503 -18.36 21.90 -10.36
CA ILE A 503 -17.51 23.01 -9.92
C ILE A 503 -17.64 24.24 -10.83
N GLN A 504 -17.75 24.05 -12.14
CA GLN A 504 -17.98 25.13 -13.10
C GLN A 504 -19.28 25.90 -12.81
N ARG A 505 -20.38 25.17 -12.54
CA ARG A 505 -21.66 25.79 -12.19
C ARG A 505 -21.59 26.54 -10.87
N VAL A 506 -20.94 25.96 -9.87
CA VAL A 506 -20.74 26.60 -8.56
C VAL A 506 -19.90 27.87 -8.70
N TRP A 507 -18.79 27.84 -9.46
CA TRP A 507 -17.97 29.03 -9.72
C TRP A 507 -18.76 30.15 -10.40
N LYS A 508 -19.62 29.80 -11.37
CA LYS A 508 -20.50 30.75 -12.05
C LYS A 508 -21.48 31.41 -11.08
N LEU A 509 -22.10 30.65 -10.17
CA LEU A 509 -22.98 31.20 -9.14
C LEU A 509 -22.24 32.15 -8.19
N ASP A 510 -21.05 31.75 -7.73
CA ASP A 510 -20.25 32.59 -6.84
C ASP A 510 -19.78 33.88 -7.54
N SER A 511 -19.42 33.82 -8.83
CA SER A 511 -19.07 35.02 -9.62
C SER A 511 -20.21 36.04 -9.74
N GLN A 512 -21.48 35.60 -9.74
CA GLN A 512 -22.62 36.53 -9.78
C GLN A 512 -22.78 37.32 -8.47
N SER A 513 -22.29 36.79 -7.36
CA SER A 513 -22.44 37.38 -6.03
C SER A 513 -21.18 38.10 -5.53
N ASN A 514 -20.01 37.87 -6.12
CA ASN A 514 -18.75 38.49 -5.70
C ASN A 514 -17.90 38.97 -6.89
N PRO A 515 -17.64 40.29 -7.01
CA PRO A 515 -16.84 40.87 -8.10
C PRO A 515 -15.39 40.35 -8.20
N LEU A 516 -14.75 40.00 -7.08
CA LEU A 516 -13.38 39.47 -7.07
C LEU A 516 -13.32 38.06 -7.68
N ILE A 517 -14.38 37.28 -7.49
CA ILE A 517 -14.54 35.96 -8.13
C ILE A 517 -14.87 36.15 -9.62
N ASP A 518 -15.73 37.11 -9.99
CA ASP A 518 -16.05 37.38 -11.40
C ASP A 518 -14.84 37.84 -12.24
N ALA A 519 -13.88 38.51 -11.62
CA ALA A 519 -12.62 38.89 -12.26
C ALA A 519 -11.82 37.67 -12.77
N VAL A 520 -12.06 36.48 -12.20
CA VAL A 520 -11.41 35.23 -12.61
C VAL A 520 -12.35 34.43 -13.51
N LYS A 521 -12.19 34.61 -14.83
CA LYS A 521 -12.95 33.84 -15.81
C LYS A 521 -12.55 32.37 -15.80
N TRP A 522 -13.57 31.50 -15.86
CA TRP A 522 -13.38 30.05 -15.95
C TRP A 522 -12.43 29.71 -17.11
N PRO A 523 -11.46 28.82 -16.91
CA PRO A 523 -10.55 28.41 -17.99
C PRO A 523 -11.30 27.59 -19.04
N ASN A 524 -11.16 27.99 -20.30
CA ASN A 524 -11.66 27.23 -21.45
C ASN A 524 -10.91 25.91 -21.64
#